data_AF-A0A8H6YRM2-F1
#
_entry.id   AF-A0A8H6YRM2-F1
#
_cell.length_a   1.000
_cell.length_b   1.000
_cell.length_c   1.000
_cell.angle_alpha   90.00
_cell.angle_beta   90.00
_cell.angle_gamma   90.00
#
_symmetry.space_group_name_H-M   'P 1'
#
loop_
_entity.id
_entity.type
_entity.pdbx_description
1 polymer ?
#
loop_
_entity_poly.entity_id
_entity_poly.type
_entity_poly.pdbx_seq_one_letter_code
_entity_poly.pdbx_strand_id
1 'polypeptide(L)'
;MVSSKIFAPLFAIVLAAVVNASPLASSEANTGSGIAKRQCAQTYTVVSGDTCAVIESKTGVSDAQLHAQNPAINSACTNLQIGQTLCVSGGTSSGGGCSQTYTVVSGDTCAVIESKTGVSDAQLHAQNPAINSACTNLQIGQTLCVSGGSGPTGGGGGTTFTAIASFYDPDGGIGACGTVLQNSDFVVALGVDTWDNGAHCGETVTVEFNGASVSVVVADRCAGCVDLHGPNSIDLAEGPMAALDPNYENDGIINVQWTLF
;
A
#
# COMPACT_ATOMS: atom_id res chain seq x y z
N MET A 1 8.05 -87.90 -31.05
CA MET A 1 6.91 -87.59 -31.94
C MET A 1 5.67 -87.42 -31.08
N VAL A 2 4.93 -86.32 -31.30
CA VAL A 2 3.59 -85.94 -30.77
C VAL A 2 3.50 -85.78 -29.23
N SER A 3 2.77 -84.84 -28.62
CA SER A 3 1.76 -83.89 -29.08
C SER A 3 1.57 -82.78 -28.02
N SER A 4 1.28 -81.56 -28.48
CA SER A 4 0.69 -80.45 -27.70
C SER A 4 -0.68 -80.80 -27.09
N LYS A 5 -1.05 -80.11 -25.99
CA LYS A 5 -2.21 -79.18 -25.83
C LYS A 5 -2.54 -78.97 -24.32
N ILE A 6 -2.42 -77.74 -23.81
CA ILE A 6 -3.48 -76.78 -23.40
C ILE A 6 -4.36 -77.24 -22.22
N PHE A 7 -4.38 -76.47 -21.12
CA PHE A 7 -5.55 -75.81 -20.49
C PHE A 7 -5.16 -75.19 -19.12
N ALA A 8 -5.46 -73.90 -18.94
CA ALA A 8 -5.63 -73.23 -17.63
C ALA A 8 -7.16 -73.07 -17.39
N PRO A 9 -7.70 -72.42 -16.32
CA PRO A 9 -7.12 -71.90 -15.07
C PRO A 9 -8.04 -72.18 -13.82
N LEU A 10 -7.75 -71.48 -12.70
CA LEU A 10 -8.69 -70.75 -11.82
C LEU A 10 -8.84 -71.17 -10.32
N PHE A 11 -8.73 -70.13 -9.48
CA PHE A 11 -9.19 -69.90 -8.10
C PHE A 11 -8.53 -70.60 -6.91
N ALA A 12 -7.76 -69.81 -6.14
CA ALA A 12 -7.80 -69.85 -4.68
C ALA A 12 -7.65 -68.44 -4.09
N ILE A 13 -8.62 -68.12 -3.24
CA ILE A 13 -8.84 -66.90 -2.45
C ILE A 13 -7.84 -66.84 -1.29
N VAL A 14 -7.26 -65.68 -0.99
CA VAL A 14 -6.91 -65.33 0.39
C VAL A 14 -7.30 -63.88 0.70
N LEU A 15 -7.93 -63.77 1.86
CA LEU A 15 -8.59 -62.65 2.50
C LEU A 15 -7.65 -61.48 2.85
N ALA A 16 -8.23 -60.29 2.91
CA ALA A 16 -7.61 -59.02 3.24
C ALA A 16 -6.98 -58.95 4.64
N ALA A 17 -5.85 -58.26 4.73
CA ALA A 17 -5.38 -57.58 5.94
C ALA A 17 -5.14 -56.10 5.59
N VAL A 18 -5.86 -55.22 6.27
CA VAL A 18 -5.70 -53.77 6.25
C VAL A 18 -4.47 -53.37 7.07
N VAL A 19 -3.53 -52.66 6.46
CA VAL A 19 -2.53 -51.84 7.17
C VAL A 19 -2.59 -50.42 6.61
N ASN A 20 -2.81 -49.45 7.50
CA ASN A 20 -2.74 -48.02 7.23
C ASN A 20 -1.34 -47.64 6.77
N ALA A 21 -1.22 -46.99 5.61
CA ALA A 21 -0.02 -46.27 5.21
C ALA A 21 -0.37 -44.79 5.00
N SER A 22 -0.08 -43.97 6.01
CA SER A 22 0.01 -42.52 5.87
C SER A 22 1.17 -42.18 4.92
N PRO A 23 1.00 -41.28 3.94
CA PRO A 23 2.15 -40.83 3.17
C PRO A 23 3.03 -39.95 4.06
N LEU A 24 4.27 -40.42 4.28
CA LEU A 24 5.38 -39.66 4.81
C LEU A 24 5.63 -38.47 3.88
N ALA A 25 5.29 -37.27 4.33
CA ALA A 25 5.82 -36.03 3.76
C ALA A 25 7.29 -35.92 4.18
N SER A 26 8.20 -36.33 3.27
CA SER A 26 9.62 -36.04 3.39
C SER A 26 9.87 -34.60 2.95
N SER A 27 10.13 -33.76 3.96
CA SER A 27 10.76 -32.45 3.84
C SER A 27 12.23 -32.66 3.42
N GLU A 28 12.63 -32.10 2.29
CA GLU A 28 14.00 -31.63 2.11
C GLU A 28 13.98 -30.16 1.72
N ALA A 29 14.66 -29.39 2.57
CA ALA A 29 14.82 -27.96 2.49
C ALA A 29 15.57 -27.57 1.22
N ASN A 30 14.97 -26.68 0.43
CA ASN A 30 15.74 -25.79 -0.41
C ASN A 30 15.89 -24.46 0.34
N THR A 31 17.11 -24.23 0.81
CA THR A 31 17.61 -22.98 1.36
C THR A 31 17.65 -21.93 0.25
N GLY A 32 16.47 -21.44 -0.15
CA GLY A 32 16.31 -20.27 -1.00
C GLY A 32 15.88 -19.11 -0.12
N SER A 33 16.79 -18.14 0.05
CA SER A 33 16.47 -16.82 0.59
C SER A 33 15.13 -16.35 0.03
N GLY A 34 14.15 -16.17 0.91
CA GLY A 34 12.83 -15.66 0.60
C GLY A 34 12.92 -14.20 0.15
N ILE A 35 13.44 -13.97 -1.05
CA ILE A 35 13.12 -12.77 -1.81
C ILE A 35 11.70 -12.98 -2.29
N ALA A 36 10.73 -12.32 -1.65
CA ALA A 36 9.36 -12.25 -2.14
C ALA A 36 9.40 -11.99 -3.66
N LYS A 37 8.83 -12.90 -4.46
CA LYS A 37 8.66 -12.69 -5.90
C LYS A 37 7.89 -11.39 -6.06
N ARG A 38 8.57 -10.32 -6.53
CA ARG A 38 7.96 -9.02 -6.83
C ARG A 38 6.67 -9.28 -7.61
N GLN A 39 5.55 -8.85 -7.05
CA GLN A 39 4.27 -8.93 -7.73
C GLN A 39 4.36 -7.98 -8.92
N CYS A 40 4.12 -8.51 -10.10
CA CYS A 40 4.09 -7.69 -11.30
C CYS A 40 2.69 -7.11 -11.41
N ALA A 41 2.55 -5.78 -11.26
CA ALA A 41 1.24 -5.13 -11.31
C ALA A 41 0.77 -4.97 -12.75
N GLN A 42 1.69 -4.72 -13.69
CA GLN A 42 1.39 -4.73 -15.12
C GLN A 42 2.43 -5.51 -15.92
N THR A 43 1.92 -6.32 -16.83
CA THR A 43 2.72 -7.14 -17.74
C THR A 43 2.60 -6.66 -19.18
N TYR A 44 3.64 -6.91 -19.96
CA TYR A 44 3.69 -6.66 -21.40
C TYR A 44 4.11 -7.92 -22.13
N THR A 45 3.37 -8.33 -23.15
CA THR A 45 3.75 -9.47 -24.00
C THR A 45 4.56 -8.99 -25.19
N VAL A 46 5.80 -9.48 -25.30
CA VAL A 46 6.72 -9.16 -26.40
C VAL A 46 6.11 -9.60 -27.73
N VAL A 47 6.02 -8.66 -28.67
CA VAL A 47 5.60 -8.92 -30.05
C VAL A 47 6.77 -8.78 -31.03
N SER A 48 6.54 -9.18 -32.28
CA SER A 48 7.56 -9.06 -33.33
C SER A 48 7.96 -7.59 -33.55
N GLY A 49 9.26 -7.31 -33.52
CA GLY A 49 9.83 -5.98 -33.71
C GLY A 49 10.04 -5.17 -32.43
N ASP A 50 9.71 -5.72 -31.25
CA ASP A 50 9.99 -5.04 -29.98
C ASP A 50 11.48 -5.05 -29.62
N THR A 51 11.93 -3.92 -29.07
CA THR A 51 13.19 -3.75 -28.35
C THR A 51 12.87 -3.21 -26.96
N CYS A 52 13.81 -3.23 -26.00
CA CYS A 52 13.58 -2.60 -24.69
C CYS A 52 13.13 -1.15 -24.84
N ALA A 53 13.81 -0.35 -25.69
CA ALA A 53 13.41 1.04 -25.97
C ALA A 53 11.97 1.18 -26.49
N VAL A 54 11.51 0.27 -27.37
CA VAL A 54 10.12 0.29 -27.85
C VAL A 54 9.15 -0.07 -26.72
N ILE A 55 9.48 -1.08 -25.91
CA ILE A 55 8.64 -1.50 -24.78
C ILE A 55 8.56 -0.38 -23.74
N GLU A 56 9.70 0.20 -23.36
CA GLU A 56 9.82 1.38 -22.50
C GLU A 56 8.93 2.52 -22.99
N SER A 57 9.00 2.85 -24.27
CA SER A 57 8.17 3.91 -24.85
C SER A 57 6.66 3.60 -24.81
N LYS A 58 6.28 2.32 -24.93
CA LYS A 58 4.87 1.89 -24.95
C LYS A 58 4.27 1.79 -23.57
N THR A 59 5.05 1.35 -22.59
CA THR A 59 4.57 1.05 -21.23
C THR A 59 4.93 2.14 -20.23
N GLY A 60 5.81 3.04 -20.62
CA GLY A 60 6.34 4.09 -19.77
C GLY A 60 7.52 3.65 -18.91
N VAL A 61 7.81 2.35 -18.77
CA VAL A 61 8.88 1.80 -17.89
C VAL A 61 10.27 2.33 -18.28
N SER A 62 11.13 2.65 -17.31
CA SER A 62 12.53 2.98 -17.63
C SER A 62 13.37 1.72 -17.90
N ASP A 63 14.42 1.84 -18.70
CA ASP A 63 15.42 0.77 -18.95
C ASP A 63 15.90 0.11 -17.64
N ALA A 64 16.28 0.93 -16.66
CA ALA A 64 16.71 0.45 -15.34
C ALA A 64 15.61 -0.34 -14.61
N GLN A 65 14.36 0.12 -14.65
CA GLN A 65 13.23 -0.59 -14.04
C GLN A 65 12.89 -1.88 -14.80
N LEU A 66 12.96 -1.86 -16.13
CA LEU A 66 12.68 -3.01 -16.98
C LEU A 66 13.69 -4.13 -16.70
N HIS A 67 14.98 -3.81 -16.61
CA HIS A 67 16.04 -4.76 -16.25
C HIS A 67 15.95 -5.21 -14.79
N ALA A 68 15.61 -4.32 -13.86
CA ALA A 68 15.44 -4.68 -12.45
C ALA A 68 14.26 -5.64 -12.22
N GLN A 69 13.17 -5.48 -12.98
CA GLN A 69 11.97 -6.30 -12.86
C GLN A 69 12.05 -7.61 -13.65
N ASN A 70 12.92 -7.67 -14.66
CA ASN A 70 13.09 -8.83 -15.53
C ASN A 70 14.57 -9.20 -15.60
N PRO A 71 15.15 -9.75 -14.51
CA PRO A 71 16.57 -10.07 -14.44
C PRO A 71 17.02 -11.14 -15.45
N ALA A 72 16.08 -11.81 -16.11
CA ALA A 72 16.37 -12.71 -17.23
C ALA A 72 16.70 -11.98 -18.54
N ILE A 73 16.34 -10.69 -18.70
CA ILE A 73 16.73 -9.87 -19.85
C ILE A 73 18.19 -9.44 -19.67
N ASN A 74 19.02 -9.69 -20.69
CA ASN A 74 20.42 -9.25 -20.68
C ASN A 74 20.51 -7.72 -20.88
N SER A 75 21.63 -7.11 -20.51
CA SER A 75 21.82 -5.65 -20.61
C SER A 75 21.75 -5.08 -22.04
N ALA A 76 21.88 -5.93 -23.07
CA ALA A 76 21.74 -5.52 -24.46
C ALA A 76 20.30 -5.65 -24.98
N CYS A 77 19.39 -6.17 -24.16
CA CYS A 77 18.02 -6.52 -24.52
C CYS A 77 17.88 -7.38 -25.79
N THR A 78 18.90 -8.20 -26.08
CA THR A 78 18.94 -9.01 -27.32
C THR A 78 18.32 -10.39 -27.18
N ASN A 79 17.92 -10.77 -25.96
CA ASN A 79 17.38 -12.08 -25.66
C ASN A 79 15.86 -12.10 -25.42
N LEU A 80 15.15 -11.05 -25.86
CA LEU A 80 13.68 -11.04 -25.86
C LEU A 80 13.11 -12.10 -26.78
N GLN A 81 12.12 -12.84 -26.31
CA GLN A 81 11.41 -13.86 -27.10
C GLN A 81 10.00 -13.39 -27.41
N ILE A 82 9.55 -13.58 -28.65
CA ILE A 82 8.15 -13.30 -29.02
C ILE A 82 7.22 -14.17 -28.16
N GLY A 83 6.22 -13.54 -27.54
CA GLY A 83 5.31 -14.18 -26.59
C GLY A 83 5.82 -14.20 -25.14
N GLN A 84 7.05 -13.75 -24.88
CA GLN A 84 7.56 -13.58 -23.52
C GLN A 84 6.74 -12.50 -22.80
N THR A 85 6.33 -12.79 -21.57
CA THR A 85 5.66 -11.81 -20.72
C THR A 85 6.69 -11.13 -19.83
N LEU A 86 6.85 -9.82 -20.00
CA LEU A 86 7.70 -8.98 -19.18
C LEU A 86 6.87 -8.29 -18.11
N CYS A 87 7.49 -8.04 -16.97
CA CYS A 87 6.97 -7.11 -16.00
C CYS A 87 7.35 -5.68 -16.37
N VAL A 88 6.37 -4.81 -16.56
CA VAL A 88 6.58 -3.42 -16.99
C VAL A 88 6.08 -2.41 -15.98
N SER A 89 5.30 -2.84 -14.99
CA SER A 89 5.19 -2.10 -13.75
C SER A 89 5.42 -3.03 -12.57
N GLY A 90 6.37 -2.64 -11.72
CA GLY A 90 6.56 -3.26 -10.43
C GLY A 90 5.35 -2.92 -9.59
N GLY A 91 4.57 -3.93 -9.23
CA GLY A 91 3.83 -3.83 -7.99
C GLY A 91 4.84 -3.68 -6.87
N THR A 92 4.45 -2.93 -5.84
CA THR A 92 5.18 -2.85 -4.59
C THR A 92 5.58 -4.25 -4.15
N SER A 93 6.83 -4.42 -3.74
CA SER A 93 7.23 -5.63 -3.03
C SER A 93 6.27 -5.77 -1.85
N SER A 94 5.31 -6.68 -1.94
CA SER A 94 4.55 -7.15 -0.79
C SER A 94 5.50 -8.02 0.04
N GLY A 95 6.48 -7.38 0.67
CA GLY A 95 7.28 -7.89 1.77
C GLY A 95 6.84 -7.33 3.12
N GLY A 96 5.88 -6.40 3.13
CA GLY A 96 5.16 -5.88 4.29
C GLY A 96 3.85 -5.28 3.80
N GLY A 97 2.74 -5.52 4.51
CA GLY A 97 1.39 -5.22 4.06
C GLY A 97 1.22 -3.79 3.54
N CYS A 98 1.05 -3.67 2.23
CA CYS A 98 0.61 -2.43 1.62
C CYS A 98 -0.93 -2.37 1.68
N SER A 99 -1.46 -1.62 2.64
CA SER A 99 -2.90 -1.47 2.91
C SER A 99 -3.54 -0.30 2.15
N GLN A 100 -2.76 0.70 1.75
CA GLN A 100 -3.17 1.82 0.90
C GLN A 100 -2.23 2.01 -0.29
N THR A 101 -2.82 2.36 -1.42
CA THR A 101 -2.10 2.60 -2.67
C THR A 101 -2.54 3.89 -3.33
N TYR A 102 -1.62 4.55 -4.02
CA TYR A 102 -1.85 5.77 -4.78
C TYR A 102 -1.42 5.56 -6.23
N THR A 103 -2.26 5.95 -7.18
CA THR A 103 -1.92 5.87 -8.60
C THR A 103 -1.40 7.22 -9.07
N VAL A 104 -0.14 7.24 -9.51
CA VAL A 104 0.54 8.43 -10.02
C VAL A 104 -0.22 9.00 -11.22
N VAL A 105 -0.51 10.30 -11.20
CA VAL A 105 -1.12 11.04 -12.30
C VAL A 105 -0.16 12.08 -12.88
N SER A 106 -0.55 12.69 -13.99
CA SER A 106 0.27 13.73 -14.63
C SER A 106 0.47 14.92 -13.69
N GLY A 107 1.74 15.33 -13.50
CA GLY A 107 2.11 16.46 -12.64
C GLY A 107 2.45 16.09 -11.20
N ASP A 108 2.35 14.81 -10.81
CA ASP A 108 2.76 14.38 -9.47
C ASP A 108 4.28 14.39 -9.28
N THR A 109 4.70 14.84 -8.10
CA THR A 109 6.04 14.68 -7.52
C THR A 109 5.92 13.94 -6.20
N CYS A 110 7.02 13.43 -5.62
CA CYS A 110 6.96 12.81 -4.29
C CYS A 110 6.32 13.75 -3.26
N ALA A 111 6.73 15.02 -3.22
CA ALA A 111 6.14 16.03 -2.32
C ALA A 111 4.62 16.22 -2.51
N VAL A 112 4.12 16.15 -3.75
CA VAL A 112 2.68 16.23 -4.03
C VAL A 112 1.95 14.96 -3.60
N ILE A 113 2.58 13.80 -3.76
CA ILE A 113 1.99 12.53 -3.34
C ILE A 113 1.99 12.45 -1.81
N GLU A 114 3.10 12.77 -1.17
CA GLU A 114 3.25 12.86 0.29
C GLU A 114 2.19 13.76 0.91
N SER A 115 1.96 14.95 0.35
CA SER A 115 0.93 15.86 0.86
C SER A 115 -0.50 15.34 0.65
N LYS A 116 -0.76 14.65 -0.47
CA LYS A 116 -2.06 14.04 -0.76
C LYS A 116 -2.36 12.80 0.08
N THR A 117 -1.34 12.02 0.42
CA THR A 117 -1.53 10.70 1.06
C THR A 117 -1.07 10.66 2.51
N GLY A 118 -0.44 11.73 3.00
CA GLY A 118 0.04 11.84 4.39
C GLY A 118 1.23 10.93 4.74
N VAL A 119 1.93 10.35 3.76
CA VAL A 119 3.17 9.58 4.01
C VAL A 119 4.37 10.52 4.01
N SER A 120 5.34 10.27 4.88
CA SER A 120 6.63 10.98 4.82
C SER A 120 7.46 10.52 3.62
N ASP A 121 8.36 11.39 3.13
CA ASP A 121 9.39 11.04 2.12
C ASP A 121 10.13 9.73 2.48
N ALA A 122 10.52 9.59 3.75
CA ALA A 122 11.17 8.39 4.25
C ALA A 122 10.29 7.13 4.12
N GLN A 123 9.01 7.23 4.48
CA GLN A 123 8.06 6.12 4.32
C GLN A 123 7.78 5.82 2.85
N LEU A 124 7.61 6.85 2.02
CA LEU A 124 7.37 6.70 0.59
C LEU A 124 8.52 5.96 -0.08
N HIS A 125 9.77 6.34 0.20
CA HIS A 125 10.95 5.66 -0.32
C HIS A 125 11.16 4.26 0.28
N ALA A 126 10.86 4.07 1.57
CA ALA A 126 10.98 2.76 2.22
C ALA A 126 9.97 1.74 1.65
N GLN A 127 8.75 2.17 1.37
CA GLN A 127 7.68 1.32 0.85
C GLN A 127 7.76 1.14 -0.67
N ASN A 128 8.40 2.09 -1.36
CA ASN A 128 8.58 2.08 -2.80
C ASN A 128 10.06 2.19 -3.17
N PRO A 129 10.89 1.18 -2.85
CA PRO A 129 12.33 1.21 -3.12
C PRO A 129 12.70 1.21 -4.63
N ALA A 130 11.69 1.17 -5.51
CA ALA A 130 11.86 1.38 -6.95
C ALA A 130 11.84 2.86 -7.35
N ILE A 131 11.37 3.77 -6.49
CA ILE A 131 11.46 5.22 -6.68
C ILE A 131 12.88 5.65 -6.30
N ASN A 132 13.54 6.42 -7.14
CA ASN A 132 14.85 6.99 -6.82
C ASN A 132 14.71 8.14 -5.81
N SER A 133 15.79 8.50 -5.12
CA SER A 133 15.76 9.56 -4.09
C SER A 133 15.41 10.97 -4.61
N ALA A 134 15.41 11.19 -5.93
CA ALA A 134 15.02 12.45 -6.55
C ALA A 134 13.55 12.43 -7.02
N CYS A 135 12.86 11.30 -6.86
CA CYS A 135 11.51 11.05 -7.35
C CYS A 135 11.29 11.34 -8.84
N THR A 136 12.35 11.30 -9.65
CA THR A 136 12.28 11.67 -11.07
C THR A 136 11.86 10.52 -11.98
N ASN A 137 11.69 9.32 -11.42
CA ASN A 137 11.33 8.10 -12.16
C ASN A 137 9.90 7.62 -11.89
N LEU A 138 9.03 8.51 -11.38
CA LEU A 138 7.59 8.27 -11.29
C LEU A 138 6.97 8.17 -12.68
N GLN A 139 6.01 7.27 -12.83
CA GLN A 139 5.34 7.04 -14.10
C GLN A 139 3.84 7.20 -13.94
N ILE A 140 3.21 7.91 -14.87
CA ILE A 140 1.75 8.04 -14.89
C ILE A 140 1.13 6.63 -14.96
N GLY A 141 0.19 6.35 -14.06
CA GLY A 141 -0.42 5.03 -13.90
C GLY A 141 0.35 4.07 -13.00
N GLN A 142 1.52 4.46 -12.49
CA GLN A 142 2.25 3.67 -11.50
C GLN A 142 1.50 3.66 -10.17
N THR A 143 1.24 2.48 -9.62
CA THR A 143 0.68 2.33 -8.28
C THR A 143 1.80 2.31 -7.24
N LEU A 144 1.80 3.29 -6.36
CA LEU A 144 2.68 3.39 -5.21
C LEU A 144 2.00 2.84 -3.97
N CYS A 145 2.77 2.22 -3.10
CA CYS A 145 2.34 1.98 -1.74
C CYS A 145 2.43 3.28 -0.94
N VAL A 146 1.32 3.72 -0.37
CA VAL A 146 1.26 4.91 0.48
C VAL A 146 0.63 4.54 1.82
N SER A 147 0.88 3.32 2.26
CA SER A 147 0.31 2.83 3.50
C SER A 147 0.93 3.60 4.65
N GLY A 148 0.13 4.38 5.37
CA GLY A 148 0.53 4.85 6.70
C GLY A 148 0.68 3.64 7.61
N GLY A 149 1.83 2.96 7.54
CA GLY A 149 2.11 1.71 8.22
C GLY A 149 3.27 1.91 9.17
N SER A 150 2.94 2.12 10.44
CA SER A 150 3.78 2.64 11.53
C SER A 150 3.94 4.15 11.41
N GLY A 151 3.34 4.88 12.36
CA GLY A 151 3.62 6.30 12.59
C GLY A 151 5.11 6.55 12.72
N PRO A 152 5.55 7.82 12.79
CA PRO A 152 6.96 8.11 12.99
C PRO A 152 7.44 7.41 14.25
N THR A 153 8.19 6.31 14.11
CA THR A 153 9.22 5.91 15.06
C THR A 153 10.37 6.90 14.93
N GLY A 154 10.06 8.17 15.15
CA GLY A 154 10.99 9.23 15.46
C GLY A 154 10.62 9.69 16.84
N GLY A 155 11.49 9.44 17.82
CA GLY A 155 11.36 9.96 19.19
C GLY A 155 11.51 11.48 19.23
N GLY A 156 10.55 12.20 18.65
CA GLY A 156 10.24 13.59 18.94
C GLY A 156 9.09 13.58 19.95
N GLY A 157 9.20 14.39 21.01
CA GLY A 157 8.24 14.43 22.11
C GLY A 157 6.90 15.05 21.72
N GLY A 158 6.17 14.41 20.82
CA GLY A 158 4.79 14.77 20.49
C GLY A 158 3.86 14.46 21.66
N THR A 159 2.81 15.27 21.80
CA THR A 159 1.79 15.07 22.84
C THR A 159 0.66 14.23 22.27
N THR A 160 0.38 13.10 22.92
CA THR A 160 -0.70 12.19 22.54
C THR A 160 -1.94 12.44 23.39
N PHE A 161 -3.08 12.53 22.73
CA PHE A 161 -4.39 12.74 23.33
C PHE A 161 -5.31 11.56 23.02
N THR A 162 -6.21 11.23 23.94
CA THR A 162 -7.34 10.35 23.68
C THR A 162 -8.61 11.19 23.77
N ALA A 163 -9.36 11.27 22.67
CA ALA A 163 -10.51 12.15 22.56
C ALA A 163 -11.49 11.67 21.48
N ILE A 164 -12.61 12.35 21.37
CA ILE A 164 -13.55 12.16 20.26
C ILE A 164 -13.05 12.94 19.04
N ALA A 165 -13.09 12.29 17.87
CA ALA A 165 -13.06 12.95 16.59
C ALA A 165 -14.48 12.92 15.98
N SER A 166 -14.98 14.09 15.59
CA SER A 166 -16.14 14.22 14.71
C SER A 166 -15.66 14.41 13.27
N PHE A 167 -16.61 14.46 12.33
CA PHE A 167 -16.31 14.88 10.97
C PHE A 167 -17.00 16.20 10.62
N TYR A 168 -16.38 16.96 9.72
CA TYR A 168 -16.97 18.16 9.12
C TYR A 168 -16.70 18.22 7.62
N ASP A 169 -17.58 18.94 6.92
CA ASP A 169 -17.46 19.22 5.49
C ASP A 169 -17.05 20.68 5.29
N PRO A 170 -15.79 20.97 4.88
CA PRO A 170 -15.35 22.33 4.64
C PRO A 170 -16.01 23.01 3.44
N ASP A 171 -16.51 22.26 2.45
CA ASP A 171 -17.25 22.72 1.26
C ASP A 171 -16.58 23.88 0.48
N GLY A 172 -15.25 23.91 0.44
CA GLY A 172 -14.50 25.01 -0.19
C GLY A 172 -14.35 26.25 0.68
N GLY A 173 -14.71 26.17 1.95
CA GLY A 173 -14.51 27.20 2.96
C GLY A 173 -13.03 27.49 3.23
N ILE A 174 -12.78 28.67 3.79
CA ILE A 174 -11.44 29.05 4.25
C ILE A 174 -11.33 28.64 5.72
N GLY A 175 -10.44 27.69 6.01
CA GLY A 175 -10.15 27.29 7.39
C GLY A 175 -9.44 28.38 8.17
N ALA A 176 -9.40 28.25 9.50
CA ALA A 176 -8.76 29.19 10.40
C ALA A 176 -7.25 29.37 10.16
N CYS A 177 -6.60 28.44 9.45
CA CYS A 177 -5.21 28.58 8.98
C CYS A 177 -5.06 29.40 7.68
N GLY A 178 -6.17 29.91 7.12
CA GLY A 178 -6.16 30.83 5.98
C GLY A 178 -6.10 30.17 4.61
N THR A 179 -6.22 28.84 4.52
CA THR A 179 -6.25 28.08 3.26
C THR A 179 -7.68 27.66 2.91
N VAL A 180 -7.96 27.57 1.61
CA VAL A 180 -9.20 26.96 1.10
C VAL A 180 -9.12 25.45 1.32
N LEU A 181 -10.16 24.86 1.91
CA LEU A 181 -10.24 23.45 2.25
C LEU A 181 -11.31 22.76 1.40
N GLN A 182 -11.01 21.56 0.91
CA GLN A 182 -11.95 20.68 0.20
C GLN A 182 -12.30 19.47 1.07
N ASN A 183 -13.46 18.86 0.85
CA ASN A 183 -13.92 17.73 1.68
C ASN A 183 -12.97 16.53 1.60
N SER A 184 -12.33 16.35 0.44
CA SER A 184 -11.33 15.30 0.22
C SER A 184 -9.95 15.58 0.84
N ASP A 185 -9.72 16.77 1.39
CA ASP A 185 -8.40 17.12 1.93
C ASP A 185 -8.13 16.36 3.24
N PHE A 186 -6.89 15.94 3.43
CA PHE A 186 -6.44 15.25 4.64
C PHE A 186 -6.10 16.27 5.73
N VAL A 187 -7.15 16.92 6.24
CA VAL A 187 -7.04 18.01 7.21
C VAL A 187 -7.84 17.76 8.48
N VAL A 188 -7.41 18.42 9.54
CA VAL A 188 -8.05 18.40 10.86
C VAL A 188 -8.30 19.82 11.36
N ALA A 189 -9.42 20.01 12.04
CA ALA A 189 -9.72 21.17 12.84
C ALA A 189 -9.45 20.87 14.32
N LEU A 190 -8.58 21.65 14.96
CA LEU A 190 -8.29 21.44 16.39
C LEU A 190 -9.35 22.09 17.27
N GLY A 191 -9.70 21.41 18.36
CA GLY A 191 -10.52 21.98 19.43
C GLY A 191 -9.91 23.25 20.02
N VAL A 192 -10.75 24.11 20.61
CA VAL A 192 -10.33 25.42 21.12
C VAL A 192 -9.27 25.36 22.22
N ASP A 193 -9.13 24.23 22.90
CA ASP A 193 -8.17 23.98 23.97
C ASP A 193 -6.78 23.60 23.46
N THR A 194 -6.68 22.97 22.28
CA THR A 194 -5.41 22.59 21.64
C THR A 194 -5.04 23.49 20.44
N TRP A 195 -5.93 24.39 20.02
CA TRP A 195 -5.70 25.29 18.87
C TRP A 195 -4.49 26.24 19.02
N ASP A 196 -4.15 26.65 20.25
CA ASP A 196 -3.05 27.58 20.58
C ASP A 196 -2.93 28.79 19.64
N ASN A 197 -4.05 29.50 19.42
CA ASN A 197 -4.11 30.65 18.51
C ASN A 197 -3.58 30.40 17.09
N GLY A 198 -3.63 29.16 16.61
CA GLY A 198 -3.18 28.74 15.28
C GLY A 198 -1.69 28.49 15.19
N ALA A 199 -0.97 28.38 16.32
CA ALA A 199 0.45 28.01 16.33
C ALA A 199 0.72 26.70 15.60
N HIS A 200 -0.25 25.79 15.62
CA HIS A 200 -0.17 24.46 15.00
C HIS A 200 -0.57 24.44 13.52
N CYS A 201 -0.89 25.57 12.89
CA CYS A 201 -1.28 25.60 11.49
C CYS A 201 -0.19 25.01 10.58
N GLY A 202 -0.57 24.04 9.75
CA GLY A 202 0.35 23.33 8.86
C GLY A 202 1.15 22.20 9.52
N GLU A 203 1.03 22.01 10.84
CA GLU A 203 1.62 20.85 11.51
C GLU A 203 0.85 19.58 11.18
N THR A 204 1.59 18.46 11.16
CA THR A 204 1.01 17.15 10.90
C THR A 204 0.61 16.49 12.21
N VAL A 205 -0.62 16.03 12.28
CA VAL A 205 -1.17 15.21 13.35
C VAL A 205 -1.34 13.78 12.84
N THR A 206 -1.01 12.80 13.67
CA THR A 206 -1.38 11.40 13.42
C THR A 206 -2.62 11.06 14.23
N VAL A 207 -3.64 10.50 13.59
CA VAL A 207 -4.89 10.06 14.23
C VAL A 207 -5.05 8.56 14.04
N GLU A 208 -5.39 7.86 15.11
CA GLU A 208 -5.51 6.41 15.17
C GLU A 208 -6.89 5.99 15.69
N PHE A 209 -7.51 5.04 14.99
CA PHE A 209 -8.81 4.46 15.35
C PHE A 209 -8.86 2.99 14.95
N ASN A 210 -9.24 2.11 15.87
CA ASN A 210 -9.41 0.67 15.60
C ASN A 210 -8.24 -0.02 14.85
N GLY A 211 -7.00 0.44 15.09
CA GLY A 211 -5.78 -0.07 14.44
C GLY A 211 -5.51 0.51 13.05
N ALA A 212 -6.41 1.34 12.50
CA ALA A 212 -6.14 2.23 11.38
C ALA A 212 -5.44 3.51 11.87
N SER A 213 -4.63 4.11 11.01
CA SER A 213 -3.91 5.35 11.28
C SER A 213 -3.89 6.22 10.03
N VAL A 214 -4.07 7.53 10.22
CA VAL A 214 -4.02 8.53 9.16
C VAL A 214 -3.21 9.73 9.63
N SER A 215 -2.42 10.33 8.73
CA SER A 215 -1.76 11.61 8.98
C SER A 215 -2.54 12.72 8.30
N VAL A 216 -2.80 13.79 9.03
CA VAL A 216 -3.61 14.94 8.61
C VAL A 216 -2.91 16.24 8.96
N VAL A 217 -3.21 17.30 8.22
CA VAL A 217 -2.63 18.63 8.45
C VAL A 217 -3.61 19.49 9.23
N VAL A 218 -3.14 20.17 10.27
CA VAL A 218 -3.94 21.16 11.01
C VAL A 218 -4.22 22.34 10.09
N ALA A 219 -5.48 22.53 9.74
CA ALA A 219 -5.89 23.55 8.76
C ALA A 219 -7.06 24.43 9.23
N ASP A 220 -7.72 24.03 10.31
CA ASP A 220 -8.88 24.76 10.83
C ASP A 220 -8.98 24.70 12.36
N ARG A 221 -9.90 25.50 12.91
CA ARG A 221 -10.23 25.56 14.33
C ARG A 221 -11.68 25.14 14.52
N CYS A 222 -11.88 24.09 15.30
CA CYS A 222 -13.20 23.66 15.70
C CYS A 222 -13.67 24.39 16.96
N ALA A 223 -14.51 25.41 16.78
CA ALA A 223 -15.03 26.21 17.90
C ALA A 223 -15.96 25.42 18.85
N GLY A 224 -16.71 24.45 18.32
CA GLY A 224 -17.72 23.69 19.07
C GLY A 224 -17.25 22.34 19.61
N CYS A 225 -16.10 21.82 19.16
CA CYS A 225 -15.67 20.45 19.47
C CYS A 225 -15.60 20.22 20.98
N VAL A 226 -14.98 21.13 21.73
CA VAL A 226 -14.80 20.94 23.18
C VAL A 226 -16.14 20.93 23.93
N ASP A 227 -17.09 21.76 23.51
CA ASP A 227 -18.41 21.84 24.14
C ASP A 227 -19.29 20.63 23.81
N LEU A 228 -19.14 20.06 22.61
CA LEU A 228 -19.94 18.92 22.13
C LEU A 228 -19.35 17.57 22.52
N HIS A 229 -18.02 17.47 22.57
CA HIS A 229 -17.29 16.20 22.58
C HIS A 229 -16.23 16.11 23.69
N GLY A 230 -16.05 17.18 24.46
CA GLY A 230 -15.11 17.22 25.58
C GLY A 230 -13.68 17.60 25.17
N PRO A 231 -12.74 17.59 26.12
CA PRO A 231 -11.39 18.12 25.92
C PRO A 231 -10.61 17.35 24.85
N ASN A 232 -9.73 18.06 24.15
CA ASN A 232 -8.85 17.59 23.09
C ASN A 232 -9.60 16.96 21.89
N SER A 233 -10.90 17.22 21.77
CA SER A 233 -11.68 16.77 20.62
C SER A 233 -11.25 17.51 19.36
N ILE A 234 -11.31 16.80 18.24
CA ILE A 234 -10.89 17.27 16.93
C ILE A 234 -11.99 17.03 15.91
N ASP A 235 -11.96 17.76 14.81
CA ASP A 235 -12.88 17.58 13.69
C ASP A 235 -12.08 17.17 12.46
N LEU A 236 -12.40 16.04 11.85
CA LEU A 236 -11.71 15.53 10.66
C LEU A 236 -12.51 15.87 9.41
N ALA A 237 -11.83 16.25 8.33
CA ALA A 237 -12.50 16.32 7.04
C ALA A 237 -12.98 14.92 6.58
N GLU A 238 -13.86 14.89 5.57
CA GLU A 238 -14.43 13.66 5.02
C GLU A 238 -13.36 12.65 4.61
N GLY A 239 -12.30 13.08 3.92
CA GLY A 239 -11.19 12.23 3.48
C GLY A 239 -10.56 11.37 4.60
N PRO A 240 -10.01 11.99 5.66
CA PRO A 240 -9.40 11.23 6.76
C PRO A 240 -10.42 10.47 7.61
N MET A 241 -11.67 10.96 7.76
CA MET A 241 -12.72 10.19 8.44
C MET A 241 -13.03 8.91 7.67
N ALA A 242 -13.25 8.98 6.35
CA ALA A 242 -13.49 7.81 5.50
C ALA A 242 -12.31 6.82 5.53
N ALA A 243 -11.08 7.30 5.72
CA ALA A 243 -9.89 6.46 5.81
C ALA A 243 -9.82 5.68 7.14
N LEU A 244 -10.34 6.24 8.23
CA LEU A 244 -10.37 5.62 9.56
C LEU A 244 -11.63 4.78 9.79
N ASP A 245 -12.78 5.29 9.37
CA ASP A 245 -14.10 4.67 9.52
C ASP A 245 -14.90 4.78 8.21
N PRO A 246 -14.66 3.89 7.24
CA PRO A 246 -15.30 3.93 5.92
C PRO A 246 -16.83 3.79 5.94
N ASN A 247 -17.38 3.25 7.04
CA ASN A 247 -18.82 3.04 7.19
C ASN A 247 -19.51 4.17 7.97
N TYR A 248 -18.74 5.15 8.48
CA TYR A 248 -19.22 6.23 9.33
C TYR A 248 -20.10 5.70 10.47
N GLU A 249 -19.61 4.68 11.16
CA GLU A 249 -20.30 4.14 12.33
C GLU A 249 -20.52 5.27 13.35
N ASN A 250 -21.72 5.30 13.96
CA ASN A 250 -22.11 6.35 14.91
C ASN A 250 -22.10 7.77 14.29
N ASP A 251 -22.51 7.89 13.03
CA ASP A 251 -22.62 9.16 12.31
C ASP A 251 -21.27 9.92 12.19
N GLY A 252 -20.15 9.19 12.08
CA GLY A 252 -18.81 9.76 11.94
C GLY A 252 -18.26 10.38 13.23
N ILE A 253 -18.68 9.87 14.39
CA ILE A 253 -18.15 10.24 15.70
C ILE A 253 -17.40 9.05 16.27
N ILE A 254 -16.08 9.16 16.37
CA ILE A 254 -15.19 8.07 16.75
C ILE A 254 -14.26 8.44 17.90
N ASN A 255 -13.95 7.48 18.77
CA ASN A 255 -12.98 7.66 19.85
C ASN A 255 -11.58 7.36 19.34
N VAL A 256 -10.74 8.38 19.24
CA VAL A 256 -9.42 8.29 18.62
C VAL A 256 -8.31 8.50 19.63
N GLN A 257 -7.12 8.01 19.28
CA GLN A 257 -5.88 8.52 19.82
C GLN A 257 -5.23 9.40 18.76
N TRP A 258 -4.78 10.61 19.10
CA TRP A 258 -4.07 11.47 18.16
C TRP A 258 -2.83 12.09 18.77
N THR A 259 -1.81 12.32 17.94
CA THR A 259 -0.51 12.86 18.39
C THR A 259 -0.13 14.09 17.57
N LEU A 260 0.17 15.17 18.29
CA LEU A 260 0.69 16.44 17.77
C LEU A 260 2.21 16.50 18.02
N PHE A 261 3.01 16.81 17.01
CA PHE A 261 4.48 16.68 17.04
C PHE A 261 5.22 18.01 17.07
#